data_AF-A0A1H4QKV2-F1
#
_entry.id   AF-A0A1H4QKV2-F1
#
_cell.length_a   1.000
_cell.length_b   1.000
_cell.length_c   1.000
_cell.angle_alpha   90.00
_cell.angle_beta   90.00
_cell.angle_gamma   90.00
#
_symmetry.space_group_name_H-M   'P 1'
#
loop_
_entity.id
_entity.type
_entity.pdbx_description
1 polymer ?
#
loop_
_entity_poly.entity_id
_entity_poly.type
_entity_poly.pdbx_seq_one_letter_code
_entity_poly.pdbx_strand_id
1 'polypeptide(L)' 'MNKRRQTYFRNSLDLRDKIQVKVLRKRLKVSDQQFASILRKSGPSIAAITKEAKVI' A
#
# COMPACT_ATOMS: atom_id res chain seq x y z
N MET A 1 24.89 4.94 10.84
CA MET A 1 23.45 5.19 10.56
C MET A 1 23.05 4.39 9.32
N ASN A 2 22.48 3.20 9.49
CA ASN A 2 21.96 2.41 8.37
C ASN A 2 20.67 3.08 7.87
N LYS A 3 20.80 4.08 6.99
CA LYS A 3 19.69 4.48 6.12
C LYS A 3 19.35 3.26 5.29
N ARG A 4 18.38 2.46 5.75
CA ARG A 4 17.73 1.44 4.93
C ARG A 4 17.32 2.18 3.67
N ARG A 5 18.04 1.93 2.57
CA ARG A 5 17.69 2.46 1.25
C ARG A 5 16.21 2.11 1.11
N GLN A 6 15.36 3.13 1.15
CA GLN A 6 13.94 2.96 0.88
C GLN A 6 13.93 2.43 -0.55
N THR A 7 13.85 1.11 -0.68
CA THR A 7 13.80 0.46 -1.98
C THR A 7 12.51 0.98 -2.57
N TYR A 8 12.67 1.98 -3.42
CA TYR A 8 11.62 2.60 -4.19
C TYR A 8 11.12 1.53 -5.15
N PHE A 9 10.33 0.58 -4.65
CA PHE A 9 9.42 -0.21 -5.46
C PHE A 9 8.35 0.77 -5.92
N ARG A 10 8.71 1.59 -6.91
CA ARG A 10 7.94 2.72 -7.43
C ARG A 10 6.52 2.34 -7.86
N ASN A 11 6.24 1.04 -8.04
CA ASN A 11 4.96 0.54 -8.51
C ASN A 11 4.28 -0.50 -7.60
N SER A 12 4.97 -1.11 -6.62
CA SER A 12 4.43 -2.21 -5.80
C SER A 12 4.71 -2.02 -4.30
N LEU A 13 3.69 -2.27 -3.48
CA LEU A 13 3.71 -2.26 -2.04
C LEU A 13 4.35 -3.56 -1.52
N ASP A 14 5.36 -3.43 -0.66
CA ASP A 14 5.85 -4.58 0.10
C ASP A 14 4.93 -4.87 1.29
N LEU A 15 4.21 -5.99 1.23
CA LEU A 15 3.31 -6.44 2.30
C LEU A 15 4.05 -6.89 3.56
N ARG A 16 5.35 -7.20 3.45
CA ARG A 16 6.21 -7.55 4.60
C ARG A 16 6.67 -6.29 5.33
N ASP A 17 6.69 -5.15 4.65
CA ASP A 17 7.03 -3.86 5.25
C ASP A 17 5.81 -3.20 5.90
N LYS A 18 5.67 -3.42 7.22
CA LYS A 18 4.61 -2.82 8.05
C LYS A 18 4.60 -1.29 8.01
N ILE A 19 5.75 -0.64 7.77
CA ILE A 19 5.83 0.83 7.67
C ILE A 19 5.15 1.28 6.38
N GLN A 20 5.46 0.64 5.24
CA GLN A 20 4.84 0.97 3.95
C GLN A 20 3.33 0.78 3.99
N VAL A 21 2.86 -0.36 4.51
CA VAL A 21 1.42 -0.66 4.66
C VAL A 21 0.74 0.42 5.51
N LYS A 22 1.34 0.79 6.65
CA LYS A 22 0.79 1.82 7.55
C LYS A 22 0.74 3.20 6.89
N VAL A 23 1.78 3.58 6.16
CA VAL A 23 1.84 4.87 5.44
C VAL A 23 0.81 4.91 4.31
N LEU A 24 0.72 3.85 3.50
CA LEU A 24 -0.24 3.79 2.39
C LEU A 24 -1.68 3.80 2.90
N ARG A 25 -1.98 3.00 3.94
CA ARG A 25 -3.30 2.98 4.58
C ARG A 25 -3.70 4.36 5.10
N LYS A 26 -2.78 5.07 5.78
CA LYS A 26 -3.02 6.44 6.27
C LYS A 26 -3.25 7.43 5.12
N ARG A 27 -2.48 7.32 4.03
CA ARG A 27 -2.64 8.20 2.85
C ARG A 27 -3.98 8.00 2.16
N LEU A 28 -4.41 6.75 2.03
CA LEU A 28 -5.66 6.38 1.37
C LEU A 28 -6.89 6.52 2.28
N LYS A 29 -6.70 6.76 3.59
CA LYS A 29 -7.79 6.88 4.59
C LYS A 29 -8.74 5.67 4.62
N VAL A 30 -8.23 4.48 4.29
CA VAL A 30 -9.01 3.24 4.26
C VAL A 30 -8.84 2.44 5.55
N SER A 31 -9.88 1.69 5.93
CA SER A 31 -9.81 0.73 7.04
C SER A 31 -8.94 -0.48 6.67
N ASP A 32 -8.53 -1.27 7.67
CA ASP A 32 -7.72 -2.47 7.44
C ASP A 32 -8.45 -3.49 6.57
N GLN A 33 -9.76 -3.64 6.79
CA GLN A 33 -10.63 -4.53 6.03
C GLN A 33 -10.80 -4.07 4.57
N GLN A 34 -10.99 -2.77 4.35
CA GLN A 34 -11.03 -2.19 2.99
C GLN A 34 -9.70 -2.39 2.29
N PHE A 35 -8.59 -2.14 2.98
CA PHE A 35 -7.24 -2.31 2.44
C PHE A 35 -6.96 -3.76 2.04
N ALA A 36 -7.32 -4.74 2.88
CA ALA A 36 -7.19 -6.16 2.56
C ALA A 36 -8.06 -6.56 1.36
N SER A 37 -9.28 -6.02 1.27
CA SER A 37 -10.17 -6.26 0.13
C SER A 37 -9.58 -5.71 -1.18
N ILE A 38 -9.05 -4.48 -1.14
CA ILE A 38 -8.36 -3.85 -2.27
C ILE A 38 -7.13 -4.67 -2.67
N LEU A 39 -6.31 -5.11 -1.72
CA LEU A 39 -5.14 -5.95 -2.00
C LEU A 39 -5.51 -7.28 -2.65
N ARG A 40 -6.61 -7.90 -2.20
CA ARG A 40 -7.10 -9.15 -2.80
C ARG A 40 -7.60 -8.94 -4.23
N LYS A 41 -8.20 -7.78 -4.53
CA LYS A 41 -8.75 -7.46 -5.86
C LYS A 41 -7.70 -6.96 -6.84
N SER A 42 -6.76 -6.13 -6.38
CA SER A 42 -5.82 -5.37 -7.22
C SER A 42 -4.36 -5.83 -7.14
N GLY A 43 -4.04 -6.71 -6.19
CA GLY A 43 -2.67 -7.14 -5.91
C GLY A 43 -1.85 -6.06 -5.19
N PRO A 44 -0.52 -6.27 -5.05
CA PRO A 44 0.35 -5.34 -4.34
C PRO A 44 0.66 -4.07 -5.12
N SER A 45 0.08 -3.83 -6.30
CA SER A 45 0.39 -2.64 -7.11
C SER A 45 -0.15 -1.36 -6.48
N ILE A 46 0.71 -0.40 -6.11
CA ILE A 46 0.33 0.85 -5.44
C ILE A 46 -0.64 1.67 -6.29
N ALA A 47 -0.41 1.72 -7.60
CA ALA A 47 -1.29 2.43 -8.54
C ALA A 47 -2.69 1.80 -8.57
N ALA A 48 -2.78 0.47 -8.56
CA ALA A 48 -4.04 -0.25 -8.57
C ALA A 48 -4.78 -0.07 -7.24
N ILE A 49 -4.07 -0.17 -6.10
CA ILE A 49 -4.62 0.10 -4.77
C ILE A 49 -5.14 1.54 -4.68
N THR A 50 -4.40 2.52 -5.19
CA THR A 50 -4.79 3.93 -5.15
C THR A 50 -6.00 4.21 -6.06
N LYS A 51 -6.08 3.53 -7.21
CA LYS A 51 -7.21 3.64 -8.13
C LYS A 51 -8.48 3.06 -7.48
N GLU A 52 -8.39 1.85 -6.92
CA GLU A 52 -9.51 1.20 -6.24
C GLU A 52 -9.94 1.98 -5.00
N ALA A 53 -8.99 2.51 -4.21
CA ALA A 53 -9.31 3.31 -3.04
C ALA A 53 -10.00 4.65 -3.35
N LYS A 54 -9.92 5.16 -4.59
CA LYS A 54 -10.70 6.34 -5.02
C LYS A 54 -12.13 5.99 -5.47
N VAL A 55 -12.39 4.71 -5.73
CA VAL A 55 -13.69 4.22 -6.20
C VAL A 55 -14.59 3.80 -5.04
N ILE A 56 -14.01 3.58 -3.85
CA ILE A 56 -14.68 3.25 -2.58
C ILE A 56 -14.98 4.52 -1.81
#